data_AF-A0A3D0X7H8-F1
#
_entry.id   AF-A0A3D0X7H8-F1
#
_cell.length_a   1.000
_cell.length_b   1.000
_cell.length_c   1.000
_cell.angle_alpha   90.00
_cell.angle_beta   90.00
_cell.angle_gamma   90.00
#
_symmetry.space_group_name_H-M   'P 1'
#
loop_
_entity.id
_entity.type
_entity.pdbx_description
1 polymer ?
#
loop_
_entity_poly.entity_id
_entity_poly.type
_entity_poly.pdbx_seq_one_letter_code
_entity_poly.pdbx_strand_id
1 'polypeptide(L)'
;MKAIRLHIKQNTANYRREETVNCRMTYPLPPYSTVIGALHKACGYTEYHPMKLSIQGSYGSLKRRLFKEDIFLNSLQNDRGILVKMKNPDMLCSAYEVVATALKAQGNDFDKGITINVANQKLIEEYRFLNRRKKHFDKLKKNVVDKYSAKLKTMKEDKEIPEAEVKAFAKRVKNIKNAYKALVTQKYDIPRSRFKTLTKAPKYYELLCDVELIIHIQSDEKTMQDIVDNIFNLTAIGRSEDFVEVLDCREVDLQQVSKDGAINEDIHIYMPIEYIDDDVLLFQNEEQLPLYGTKYLLNKDYTVVDDKRIFNKIPVLYTNGIAADEGCKNAAVDIIDNKEYLVFMV
;
A
#
# COMPACT_ATOMS: atom_id res chain seq x y z
N MET A 1 -9.03 -13.74 32.99
CA MET A 1 -9.66 -13.56 31.67
C MET A 1 -8.86 -14.36 30.65
N LYS A 2 -9.49 -15.26 29.89
CA LYS A 2 -8.77 -16.08 28.91
C LYS A 2 -8.33 -15.25 27.70
N ALA A 3 -7.10 -15.47 27.25
CA ALA A 3 -6.52 -14.87 26.05
C ALA A 3 -5.47 -15.81 25.44
N ILE A 4 -5.04 -15.54 24.21
CA ILE A 4 -3.89 -16.19 23.59
C ILE A 4 -2.68 -15.28 23.77
N ARG A 5 -1.57 -15.85 24.21
CA ARG A 5 -0.26 -15.22 24.17
C ARG A 5 0.50 -15.73 22.95
N LEU A 6 0.92 -14.81 22.10
CA LEU A 6 1.70 -15.07 20.90
C LEU A 6 3.06 -14.36 21.00
N HIS A 7 4.14 -15.12 20.91
CA HIS A 7 5.50 -14.61 20.95
C HIS A 7 6.20 -14.90 19.63
N ILE A 8 6.68 -13.84 18.99
CA ILE A 8 7.23 -13.92 17.64
C ILE A 8 8.49 -13.08 17.48
N LYS A 9 9.29 -13.45 16.48
CA LYS A 9 10.45 -12.68 16.03
C LYS A 9 10.39 -12.38 14.53
N GLN A 10 10.92 -11.23 14.15
CA GLN A 10 11.18 -10.86 12.77
C GLN A 10 12.59 -10.27 12.65
N ASN A 11 13.41 -10.81 11.75
CA ASN A 11 14.76 -10.26 11.48
C ASN A 11 14.67 -8.81 11.00
N THR A 12 13.67 -8.52 10.16
CA THR A 12 13.34 -7.17 9.72
C THR A 12 11.84 -6.98 9.66
N ALA A 13 11.37 -5.75 9.92
CA ALA A 13 9.97 -5.39 9.71
C ALA A 13 9.80 -3.93 9.26
N ASN A 14 8.73 -3.67 8.51
CA ASN A 14 8.20 -2.33 8.28
C ASN A 14 6.69 -2.32 8.50
N TYR A 15 6.26 -1.60 9.52
CA TYR A 15 4.87 -1.32 9.85
C TYR A 15 4.51 0.05 9.30
N ARG A 16 4.24 0.10 8.00
CA ARG A 16 4.15 1.35 7.23
C ARG A 16 3.24 2.38 7.88
N ARG A 17 3.76 3.60 8.05
CA ARG A 17 2.97 4.79 8.40
C ARG A 17 2.26 5.34 7.17
N GLU A 18 0.93 5.47 7.24
CA GLU A 18 0.07 5.85 6.11
C GLU A 18 0.40 7.23 5.53
N GLU A 19 0.78 8.17 6.39
CA GLU A 19 1.06 9.57 6.04
C GLU A 19 2.37 9.73 5.24
N THR A 20 3.14 8.66 5.07
CA THR A 20 4.52 8.73 4.56
C THR A 20 4.62 8.21 3.12
N VAL A 21 4.78 9.15 2.18
CA VAL A 21 4.75 8.87 0.74
C VAL A 21 6.17 8.68 0.16
N ASN A 22 7.08 9.61 0.44
CA ASN A 22 8.42 9.64 -0.16
C ASN A 22 9.47 8.87 0.65
N CYS A 23 9.39 8.95 1.96
CA CYS A 23 10.18 8.14 2.89
C CYS A 23 9.19 7.18 3.52
N ARG A 24 9.25 5.89 3.20
CA ARG A 24 8.29 4.92 3.75
C ARG A 24 8.71 4.62 5.19
N MET A 25 8.14 5.36 6.12
CA MET A 25 8.45 5.27 7.55
C MET A 25 7.69 4.13 8.19
N THR A 26 8.16 3.70 9.36
CA THR A 26 7.55 2.62 10.14
C THR A 26 7.08 3.11 11.51
N TYR A 27 6.01 2.49 12.02
CA TYR A 27 5.71 2.51 13.45
C TYR A 27 6.73 1.63 14.20
N PRO A 28 7.00 1.89 15.49
CA PRO A 28 7.95 1.10 16.29
C PRO A 28 7.45 -0.32 16.61
N LEU A 29 6.12 -0.52 16.66
CA LEU A 29 5.45 -1.81 16.78
C LEU A 29 4.33 -1.87 15.73
N PRO A 30 3.77 -3.05 15.39
CA PRO A 30 2.73 -3.13 14.38
C PRO A 30 1.42 -2.49 14.87
N PRO A 31 0.71 -1.70 14.04
CA PRO A 31 -0.66 -1.30 14.34
C PRO A 31 -1.57 -2.51 14.53
N TYR A 32 -2.57 -2.41 15.41
CA TYR A 32 -3.52 -3.49 15.70
C TYR A 32 -4.13 -4.10 14.44
N SER A 33 -4.66 -3.28 13.54
CA SER A 33 -5.23 -3.74 12.26
C SER A 33 -4.26 -4.54 11.38
N THR A 34 -2.95 -4.30 11.49
CA THR A 34 -1.92 -5.06 10.76
C THR A 34 -1.81 -6.47 11.33
N VAL A 35 -1.83 -6.61 12.66
CA VAL A 35 -1.82 -7.90 13.35
C VAL A 35 -3.11 -8.66 13.07
N ILE A 36 -4.28 -8.01 13.20
CA ILE A 36 -5.58 -8.62 12.88
C ILE A 36 -5.59 -9.14 11.44
N GLY A 37 -5.13 -8.32 10.48
CA GLY A 37 -5.07 -8.73 9.07
C GLY A 37 -4.12 -9.91 8.83
N ALA A 38 -3.02 -10.00 9.57
CA ALA A 38 -2.10 -11.13 9.48
C ALA A 38 -2.70 -12.42 10.07
N LEU A 39 -3.38 -12.33 11.22
CA LEU A 39 -4.09 -13.45 11.85
C LEU A 39 -5.25 -13.95 10.99
N HIS A 40 -6.07 -13.04 10.46
CA HIS A 40 -7.16 -13.39 9.53
C HIS A 40 -6.64 -14.14 8.31
N LYS A 41 -5.50 -13.71 7.75
CA LYS A 41 -4.85 -14.39 6.64
C LYS A 41 -4.36 -15.79 7.04
N ALA A 42 -3.75 -15.92 8.23
CA ALA A 42 -3.26 -17.21 8.72
C ALA A 42 -4.39 -18.23 8.93
N CYS A 43 -5.55 -17.77 9.41
CA CYS A 43 -6.75 -18.60 9.60
C CYS A 43 -7.59 -18.79 8.31
N GLY A 44 -7.25 -18.11 7.22
CA GLY A 44 -7.98 -18.21 5.95
C GLY A 44 -9.38 -17.56 5.97
N TYR A 45 -9.61 -16.58 6.85
CA TYR A 45 -10.92 -15.93 6.95
C TYR A 45 -11.23 -15.05 5.73
N THR A 46 -12.48 -15.13 5.28
CA THR A 46 -13.04 -14.25 4.23
C THR A 46 -13.87 -13.10 4.82
N GLU A 47 -14.27 -13.23 6.09
CA GLU A 47 -15.06 -12.24 6.82
C GLU A 47 -14.26 -11.68 8.00
N TYR A 48 -14.69 -10.55 8.54
CA TYR A 48 -14.00 -9.91 9.66
C TYR A 48 -14.40 -10.58 10.98
N HIS A 49 -13.44 -11.20 11.67
CA HIS A 49 -13.61 -11.73 13.02
C HIS A 49 -13.11 -10.71 14.06
N PRO A 50 -13.99 -10.15 14.91
CA PRO A 50 -13.60 -9.19 15.95
C PRO A 50 -12.66 -9.80 16.98
N MET A 51 -11.59 -9.07 17.32
CA MET A 51 -10.65 -9.46 18.37
C MET A 51 -10.08 -8.21 19.03
N LYS A 52 -9.79 -8.33 20.33
CA LYS A 52 -9.05 -7.32 21.09
C LYS A 52 -7.59 -7.72 21.15
N LEU A 53 -6.71 -6.74 21.07
CA LEU A 53 -5.27 -6.97 21.04
C LEU A 53 -4.54 -6.13 22.09
N SER A 54 -3.50 -6.71 22.66
CA SER A 54 -2.43 -5.97 23.35
C SER A 54 -1.11 -6.26 22.65
N ILE A 55 -0.34 -5.22 22.33
CA ILE A 55 0.89 -5.35 21.54
C ILE A 55 2.05 -4.79 22.34
N GLN A 56 2.99 -5.67 22.64
CA GLN A 56 4.24 -5.41 23.32
C GLN A 56 5.41 -5.86 22.46
N GLY A 57 6.57 -5.24 22.63
CA GLY A 57 7.77 -5.71 21.98
C GLY A 57 8.95 -4.76 22.05
N SER A 58 10.01 -5.16 21.37
CA SER A 58 11.24 -4.41 21.24
C SER A 58 11.83 -4.60 19.83
N TYR A 59 12.75 -3.72 19.46
CA TYR A 59 13.53 -3.85 18.24
C TYR A 59 14.96 -3.41 18.51
N GLY A 60 15.94 -4.06 17.89
CA GLY A 60 17.35 -3.75 18.11
C GLY A 60 17.79 -2.43 17.48
N SER A 61 17.42 -2.17 16.22
CA SER A 61 17.80 -0.92 15.54
C SER A 61 16.86 -0.51 14.40
N LEU A 62 16.88 0.78 14.06
CA LEU A 62 16.19 1.35 12.91
C LEU A 62 17.19 1.62 11.78
N LYS A 63 17.06 0.91 10.65
CA LYS A 63 17.91 1.10 9.46
C LYS A 63 17.16 1.82 8.35
N ARG A 64 17.83 2.73 7.65
CA ARG A 64 17.30 3.39 6.45
C ARG A 64 17.88 2.75 5.19
N ARG A 65 17.06 1.98 4.47
CA ARG A 65 17.45 1.32 3.22
C ARG A 65 17.13 2.20 2.02
N LEU A 66 18.15 2.52 1.23
CA LEU A 66 18.00 3.17 -0.06
C LEU A 66 17.42 2.18 -1.08
N PHE A 67 16.42 2.61 -1.83
CA PHE A 67 15.93 1.90 -3.00
C PHE A 67 15.68 2.87 -4.16
N LYS A 68 15.63 2.32 -5.37
CA LYS A 68 15.37 3.08 -6.59
C LYS A 68 13.93 2.87 -7.01
N GLU A 69 13.13 3.92 -6.94
CA GLU A 69 11.73 3.87 -7.36
C GLU A 69 11.61 4.27 -8.83
N ASP A 70 10.86 3.47 -9.60
CA ASP A 70 10.49 3.77 -10.97
C ASP A 70 9.24 4.65 -10.97
N ILE A 71 9.39 5.91 -11.39
CA ILE A 71 8.32 6.91 -11.40
C ILE A 71 7.86 7.09 -12.83
N PHE A 72 6.72 6.48 -13.17
CA PHE A 72 6.09 6.66 -14.47
C PHE A 72 5.50 8.05 -14.60
N LEU A 73 5.77 8.71 -15.73
CA LEU A 73 5.19 10.01 -16.03
C LEU A 73 3.74 9.83 -16.50
N ASN A 74 2.88 10.78 -16.15
CA ASN A 74 1.45 10.79 -16.53
C ASN A 74 1.24 10.76 -18.04
N SER A 75 2.21 11.26 -18.81
CA SER A 75 2.19 11.29 -20.26
C SER A 75 3.54 10.88 -20.84
N LEU A 76 3.53 10.33 -22.07
CA LEU A 76 4.78 10.03 -22.74
C LEU A 76 5.50 11.33 -23.10
N GLN A 77 6.72 11.49 -22.58
CA GLN A 77 7.61 12.59 -22.92
C GLN A 77 8.64 12.12 -23.96
N ASN A 78 8.87 12.94 -24.98
CA ASN A 78 9.77 12.62 -26.09
C ASN A 78 11.23 13.06 -25.83
N ASP A 79 11.48 13.82 -24.76
CA ASP A 79 12.70 14.60 -24.55
C ASP A 79 13.43 14.33 -23.22
N ARG A 80 12.83 13.55 -22.30
CA ARG A 80 13.36 13.37 -20.93
C ARG A 80 13.11 11.98 -20.39
N GLY A 81 13.88 11.59 -19.37
CA GLY A 81 13.73 10.33 -18.67
C GLY A 81 14.17 9.11 -19.49
N ILE A 82 13.52 7.98 -19.22
CA ILE A 82 13.79 6.68 -19.84
C ILE A 82 12.54 6.27 -20.61
N LEU A 83 12.67 6.10 -21.92
CA LEU A 83 11.65 5.52 -22.77
C LEU A 83 11.65 4.01 -22.57
N VAL A 84 10.50 3.46 -22.19
CA VAL A 84 10.33 2.02 -21.94
C VAL A 84 9.11 1.49 -22.69
N LYS A 85 9.12 0.19 -22.97
CA LYS A 85 7.98 -0.55 -23.49
C LYS A 85 7.48 -1.52 -22.42
N MET A 86 6.24 -1.33 -21.99
CA MET A 86 5.56 -2.18 -21.04
C MET A 86 5.19 -3.52 -21.68
N LYS A 87 5.37 -4.63 -20.95
CA LYS A 87 4.84 -5.93 -21.37
C LYS A 87 3.32 -5.94 -21.33
N ASN A 88 2.76 -5.38 -20.25
CA ASN A 88 1.33 -5.14 -20.08
C ASN A 88 1.08 -3.63 -19.88
N PRO A 89 0.34 -2.94 -20.76
CA PRO A 89 0.08 -1.50 -20.62
C PRO A 89 -0.79 -1.13 -19.41
N ASP A 90 -1.59 -2.08 -18.91
CA ASP A 90 -2.56 -1.83 -17.83
C ASP A 90 -1.93 -1.97 -16.44
N MET A 91 -0.71 -2.53 -16.35
CA MET A 91 -0.02 -2.76 -15.08
C MET A 91 1.28 -1.96 -15.01
N LEU A 92 1.28 -0.90 -14.19
CA LEU A 92 2.48 -0.12 -13.88
C LEU A 92 3.39 -0.92 -12.95
N CYS A 93 4.29 -1.70 -13.54
CA CYS A 93 5.24 -2.55 -12.81
C CYS A 93 6.62 -2.45 -13.44
N SER A 94 7.63 -3.00 -12.76
CA SER A 94 9.01 -3.06 -13.26
C SER A 94 9.20 -4.03 -14.43
N ALA A 95 8.13 -4.70 -14.91
CA ALA A 95 8.16 -5.57 -16.08
C ALA A 95 8.07 -4.76 -17.39
N TYR A 96 9.14 -4.05 -17.70
CA TYR A 96 9.27 -3.27 -18.93
C TYR A 96 10.64 -3.51 -19.59
N GLU A 97 10.73 -3.21 -20.87
CA GLU A 97 11.99 -3.20 -21.62
C GLU A 97 12.45 -1.76 -21.84
N VAL A 98 13.73 -1.49 -21.54
CA VAL A 98 14.31 -0.18 -21.80
C VAL A 98 14.53 -0.01 -23.30
N VAL A 99 13.98 1.06 -23.86
CA VAL A 99 14.09 1.39 -25.28
C VAL A 99 15.25 2.36 -25.50
N ALA A 100 15.22 3.50 -24.79
CA ALA A 100 16.24 4.53 -24.88
C ALA A 100 16.24 5.43 -23.62
N THR A 101 17.36 6.08 -23.35
CA THR A 101 17.53 7.01 -22.23
C THR A 101 17.97 8.38 -22.74
N ALA A 102 17.37 9.45 -22.23
CA ALA A 102 17.80 10.83 -22.51
C ALA A 102 19.11 11.13 -21.77
N LEU A 103 20.09 11.74 -22.44
CA LEU A 103 21.41 12.02 -21.86
C LEU A 103 21.49 13.40 -21.19
N LYS A 104 20.72 14.38 -21.66
CA LYS A 104 20.70 15.75 -21.13
C LYS A 104 19.40 16.02 -20.38
N ALA A 105 19.37 17.08 -19.58
CA ALA A 105 18.14 17.55 -18.93
C ALA A 105 17.11 18.12 -19.93
N GLN A 106 17.59 18.72 -21.03
CA GLN A 106 16.77 19.33 -22.08
C GLN A 106 17.42 19.13 -23.45
N GLY A 107 16.62 19.26 -24.52
CA GLY A 107 17.09 19.22 -25.90
C GLY A 107 17.29 17.82 -26.49
N ASN A 108 16.81 16.77 -25.82
CA ASN A 108 16.81 15.42 -26.36
C ASN A 108 15.56 15.15 -27.22
N ASP A 109 15.63 14.15 -28.10
CA ASP A 109 14.50 13.74 -28.92
C ASP A 109 14.59 12.24 -29.25
N PHE A 110 13.68 11.42 -28.71
CA PHE A 110 13.65 9.98 -28.99
C PHE A 110 13.27 9.68 -30.45
N ASP A 111 12.37 10.47 -31.03
CA ASP A 111 11.90 10.30 -32.42
C ASP A 111 13.02 10.62 -33.43
N LYS A 112 13.77 11.71 -33.20
CA LYS A 112 14.86 12.15 -34.08
C LYS A 112 16.22 11.52 -33.73
N GLY A 113 16.38 10.97 -32.53
CA GLY A 113 17.65 10.38 -32.09
C GLY A 113 18.66 11.41 -31.57
N ILE A 114 18.19 12.57 -31.09
CA ILE A 114 19.07 13.64 -30.62
C ILE A 114 19.41 13.40 -29.14
N THR A 115 20.70 13.26 -28.84
CA THR A 115 21.26 13.11 -27.48
C THR A 115 20.57 12.04 -26.63
N ILE A 116 20.30 10.88 -27.22
CA ILE A 116 19.77 9.70 -26.54
C ILE A 116 20.78 8.55 -26.58
N ASN A 117 20.71 7.66 -25.59
CA ASN A 117 21.33 6.35 -25.63
C ASN A 117 20.27 5.30 -25.95
N VAL A 118 20.41 4.58 -27.07
CA VAL A 118 19.46 3.54 -27.49
C VAL A 118 19.88 2.20 -26.90
N ALA A 119 19.03 1.61 -26.06
CA ALA A 119 19.27 0.29 -25.47
C ALA A 119 18.72 -0.83 -26.35
N ASN A 120 17.61 -0.59 -27.06
CA ASN A 120 17.00 -1.59 -27.94
C ASN A 120 16.59 -0.97 -29.29
N GLN A 121 17.34 -1.33 -30.33
CA GLN A 121 17.18 -0.79 -31.67
C GLN A 121 15.81 -1.14 -32.31
N LYS A 122 15.33 -2.38 -32.11
CA LYS A 122 14.04 -2.82 -32.68
C LYS A 122 12.88 -2.02 -32.09
N LEU A 123 12.92 -1.78 -30.78
CA LEU A 123 11.85 -1.07 -30.09
C LEU A 123 11.82 0.44 -30.39
N ILE A 124 12.99 1.07 -30.58
CA ILE A 124 13.02 2.49 -30.95
C ILE A 124 12.51 2.69 -32.38
N GLU A 125 12.78 1.75 -33.29
CA GLU A 125 12.25 1.78 -34.65
C GLU A 125 10.72 1.60 -34.68
N GLU A 126 10.20 0.68 -33.87
CA GLU A 126 8.75 0.52 -33.66
C GLU A 126 8.13 1.83 -33.14
N TYR A 127 8.74 2.44 -32.12
CA TYR A 127 8.28 3.72 -31.57
C TYR A 127 8.22 4.83 -32.65
N ARG A 128 9.29 4.99 -33.42
CA ARG A 128 9.37 5.96 -34.53
C ARG A 128 8.38 5.65 -35.64
N PHE A 129 8.17 4.37 -35.95
CA PHE A 129 7.17 3.93 -36.90
C PHE A 129 5.76 4.34 -36.47
N LEU A 130 5.40 4.14 -35.20
CA LEU A 130 4.12 4.57 -34.65
C LEU A 130 3.94 6.10 -34.74
N ASN A 131 4.98 6.88 -34.46
CA ASN A 131 4.91 8.33 -34.60
C ASN A 131 4.70 8.78 -36.05
N ARG A 132 5.39 8.15 -37.03
CA ARG A 132 5.14 8.39 -38.47
C ARG A 132 3.71 8.01 -38.86
N ARG A 133 3.21 6.90 -38.33
CA ARG A 133 1.85 6.40 -38.59
C ARG A 133 0.79 7.35 -38.05
N LYS A 134 1.00 7.98 -36.89
CA LYS A 134 0.13 9.04 -36.37
C LYS A 134 -0.03 10.19 -37.37
N LYS A 135 1.08 10.70 -37.90
CA LYS A 135 1.07 11.78 -38.91
C LYS A 135 0.28 11.37 -40.16
N HIS A 136 0.34 10.11 -40.56
CA HIS A 136 -0.48 9.58 -41.66
C HIS A 136 -1.97 9.55 -41.31
N PHE A 137 -2.35 9.13 -40.10
CA PHE A 137 -3.73 9.16 -39.64
C PHE A 137 -4.31 10.56 -39.48
N ASP A 138 -3.49 11.53 -39.08
CA ASP A 138 -3.91 12.93 -39.01
C ASP A 138 -4.23 13.47 -40.42
N LYS A 139 -3.40 13.12 -41.41
CA LYS A 139 -3.67 13.44 -42.83
C LYS A 139 -4.95 12.76 -43.33
N LEU A 140 -5.13 11.48 -43.02
CA LEU A 140 -6.33 10.72 -43.41
C LEU A 140 -7.61 11.31 -42.81
N LYS A 141 -7.56 11.73 -41.53
CA LYS A 141 -8.67 12.42 -40.86
C LYS A 141 -9.05 13.70 -41.60
N LYS A 142 -8.07 14.55 -41.89
CA LYS A 142 -8.27 15.81 -42.61
C LYS A 142 -8.83 15.60 -44.01
N ASN A 143 -8.31 14.60 -44.74
CA ASN A 143 -8.66 14.37 -46.14
C ASN A 143 -9.98 13.61 -46.33
N VAL A 144 -10.39 12.78 -45.37
CA VAL A 144 -11.56 11.91 -45.50
C VAL A 144 -12.63 12.28 -44.47
N VAL A 145 -12.35 12.09 -43.18
CA VAL A 145 -13.36 12.25 -42.13
C VAL A 145 -13.89 13.69 -42.10
N ASP A 146 -12.99 14.66 -42.10
CA ASP A 146 -13.36 16.07 -41.97
C ASP A 146 -14.07 16.57 -43.22
N LYS A 147 -13.58 16.23 -44.42
CA LYS A 147 -14.23 16.58 -45.71
C LYS A 147 -15.65 16.04 -45.82
N TYR A 148 -15.85 14.76 -45.53
CA TYR A 148 -17.20 14.15 -45.59
C TYR A 148 -18.11 14.70 -44.49
N SER A 149 -17.56 15.06 -43.32
CA SER A 149 -18.34 15.71 -42.28
C SER A 149 -18.74 17.15 -42.62
N ALA A 150 -17.89 17.89 -43.33
CA ALA A 150 -18.20 19.22 -43.85
C ALA A 150 -19.27 19.15 -44.94
N LYS A 151 -19.16 18.20 -45.88
CA LYS A 151 -20.19 17.96 -46.90
C LYS A 151 -21.55 17.59 -46.31
N LEU A 152 -21.57 16.87 -45.18
CA LEU A 152 -22.82 16.58 -44.47
C LEU A 152 -23.45 17.83 -43.86
N LYS A 153 -22.65 18.80 -43.41
CA LYS A 153 -23.18 20.08 -42.90
C LYS A 153 -23.83 20.88 -44.02
N THR A 154 -23.15 21.03 -45.16
CA THR A 154 -23.70 21.74 -46.32
C THR A 154 -24.98 21.08 -46.85
N MET A 155 -25.03 19.74 -46.89
CA MET A 155 -26.24 19.01 -47.31
C MET A 155 -27.42 19.13 -46.34
N LYS A 156 -27.20 19.50 -45.08
CA LYS A 156 -28.28 19.75 -44.12
C LYS A 156 -28.84 21.16 -44.18
N GLU A 157 -28.05 22.10 -44.69
CA GLU A 157 -28.42 23.51 -44.85
C GLU A 157 -29.21 23.75 -46.13
N ASP A 158 -28.98 22.92 -47.14
CA ASP A 158 -29.69 22.93 -48.42
C ASP A 158 -31.06 22.25 -48.30
N LYS A 159 -32.14 23.02 -48.48
CA LYS A 159 -33.53 22.55 -48.37
C LYS A 159 -34.03 21.83 -49.62
N GLU A 160 -33.29 21.85 -50.73
CA GLU A 160 -33.68 21.17 -51.98
C GLU A 160 -33.33 19.67 -51.96
N ILE A 161 -32.46 19.23 -51.04
CA ILE A 161 -32.02 17.82 -50.97
C ILE A 161 -33.06 16.99 -50.20
N PRO A 162 -33.52 15.84 -50.74
CA PRO A 162 -34.44 14.97 -50.04
C PRO A 162 -33.91 14.52 -48.68
N GLU A 163 -34.74 14.60 -47.64
CA GLU A 163 -34.35 14.26 -46.26
C GLU A 163 -33.86 12.80 -46.14
N ALA A 164 -34.38 11.90 -46.96
CA ALA A 164 -33.94 10.51 -47.09
C ALA A 164 -32.46 10.40 -47.54
N GLU A 165 -32.02 11.24 -48.48
CA GLU A 165 -30.63 11.27 -48.96
C GLU A 165 -29.68 11.83 -47.90
N VAL A 166 -30.09 12.89 -47.21
CA VAL A 166 -29.33 13.46 -46.08
C VAL A 166 -29.13 12.42 -44.98
N LYS A 167 -30.19 11.65 -44.66
CA LYS A 167 -30.14 10.56 -43.67
C LYS A 167 -29.23 9.42 -44.11
N ALA A 168 -29.28 9.01 -45.38
CA ALA A 168 -28.38 7.99 -45.94
C ALA A 168 -26.90 8.44 -45.91
N PHE A 169 -26.63 9.70 -46.27
CA PHE A 169 -25.29 10.29 -46.22
C PHE A 169 -24.77 10.41 -44.79
N ALA A 170 -25.63 10.79 -43.83
CA ALA A 170 -25.27 10.83 -42.41
C ALA A 170 -24.86 9.44 -41.89
N LYS A 171 -25.57 8.37 -42.28
CA LYS A 171 -25.22 6.98 -41.95
C LYS A 171 -23.84 6.62 -42.51
N ARG A 172 -23.55 7.01 -43.77
CA ARG A 172 -22.23 6.81 -44.39
C ARG A 172 -21.12 7.52 -43.63
N VAL A 173 -21.31 8.78 -43.25
CA VAL A 173 -20.33 9.56 -42.48
C VAL A 173 -20.07 8.92 -41.11
N LYS A 174 -21.11 8.42 -40.43
CA LYS A 174 -20.98 7.67 -39.17
C LYS A 174 -20.13 6.40 -39.35
N ASN A 175 -20.38 5.63 -40.41
CA ASN A 175 -19.61 4.44 -40.72
C ASN A 175 -18.13 4.76 -40.99
N ILE A 176 -17.85 5.83 -41.74
CA ILE A 176 -16.47 6.31 -42.00
C ILE A 176 -15.77 6.69 -40.70
N LYS A 177 -16.45 7.44 -39.81
CA LYS A 177 -15.89 7.81 -38.49
C LYS A 177 -15.58 6.59 -37.64
N ASN A 178 -16.48 5.61 -37.61
CA ASN A 178 -16.30 4.38 -36.84
C ASN A 178 -15.14 3.54 -37.40
N ALA A 179 -15.07 3.37 -38.72
CA ALA A 179 -13.98 2.64 -39.38
C ALA A 179 -12.63 3.32 -39.15
N TYR A 180 -12.57 4.65 -39.26
CA TYR A 180 -11.36 5.41 -38.94
C TYR A 180 -10.94 5.21 -37.49
N LYS A 181 -11.88 5.35 -36.53
CA LYS A 181 -11.61 5.17 -35.10
C LYS A 181 -11.07 3.77 -34.82
N ALA A 182 -11.73 2.73 -35.31
CA ALA A 182 -11.30 1.34 -35.12
C ALA A 182 -9.88 1.10 -35.67
N LEU A 183 -9.58 1.66 -36.85
CA LEU A 183 -8.28 1.52 -37.49
C LEU A 183 -7.16 2.25 -36.73
N VAL A 184 -7.42 3.47 -36.24
CA VAL A 184 -6.47 4.22 -35.39
C VAL A 184 -6.25 3.48 -34.08
N THR A 185 -7.30 2.99 -33.44
CA THR A 185 -7.20 2.30 -32.16
C THR A 185 -6.37 1.02 -32.27
N GLN A 186 -6.69 0.17 -33.23
CA GLN A 186 -5.98 -1.11 -33.40
C GLN A 186 -4.51 -0.90 -33.78
N LYS A 187 -4.22 0.10 -34.61
CA LYS A 187 -2.91 0.20 -35.26
C LYS A 187 -2.01 1.32 -34.72
N TYR A 188 -2.53 2.20 -33.88
CA TYR A 188 -1.74 3.24 -33.23
C TYR A 188 -2.01 3.29 -31.73
N ASP A 189 -3.26 3.49 -31.27
CA ASP A 189 -3.51 3.74 -29.84
C ASP A 189 -3.05 2.58 -28.95
N ILE A 190 -3.40 1.33 -29.30
CA ILE A 190 -3.02 0.13 -28.52
C ILE A 190 -1.50 -0.12 -28.56
N PRO A 191 -0.82 -0.15 -29.73
CA PRO A 191 0.64 -0.28 -29.74
C PRO A 191 1.35 0.86 -29.00
N ARG A 192 0.84 2.09 -29.13
CA ARG A 192 1.46 3.28 -28.56
C ARG A 192 1.30 3.39 -27.04
N SER A 193 0.19 2.87 -26.49
CA SER A 193 -0.08 2.89 -25.04
C SER A 193 0.92 2.05 -24.23
N ARG A 194 1.53 1.04 -24.88
CA ARG A 194 2.61 0.24 -24.29
C ARG A 194 3.90 1.02 -24.07
N PHE A 195 4.12 2.12 -24.79
CA PHE A 195 5.28 2.97 -24.56
C PHE A 195 4.99 3.96 -23.44
N LYS A 196 5.87 4.00 -22.45
CA LYS A 196 5.81 4.91 -21.31
C LYS A 196 7.18 5.57 -21.12
N THR A 197 7.17 6.71 -20.44
CA THR A 197 8.38 7.38 -19.99
C THR A 197 8.41 7.31 -18.49
N LEU A 198 9.54 6.92 -17.92
CA LEU A 198 9.74 6.95 -16.47
C LEU A 198 11.02 7.70 -16.11
N THR A 199 11.04 8.23 -14.91
CA THR A 199 12.26 8.68 -14.24
C THR A 199 12.53 7.75 -13.07
N LYS A 200 13.76 7.76 -12.56
CA LYS A 200 14.12 6.99 -11.39
C LYS A 200 14.58 7.93 -10.29
N ALA A 201 14.06 7.74 -9.08
CA ALA A 201 14.44 8.55 -7.94
C ALA A 201 14.96 7.66 -6.80
N PRO A 202 16.00 8.10 -6.08
CA PRO A 202 16.36 7.50 -4.80
C PRO A 202 15.23 7.75 -3.80
N LYS A 203 14.80 6.69 -3.11
CA LYS A 203 13.80 6.71 -2.04
C LYS A 203 14.32 5.88 -0.87
N TYR A 204 13.70 6.05 0.29
CA TYR A 204 14.13 5.38 1.52
C TYR A 204 12.99 4.58 2.15
N TYR A 205 13.32 3.41 2.67
CA TYR A 205 12.52 2.67 3.64
C TYR A 205 13.20 2.68 4.99
N GLU A 206 12.39 2.83 6.03
CA GLU A 206 12.80 2.45 7.38
C GLU A 206 12.53 0.96 7.60
N LEU A 207 13.50 0.26 8.18
CA LEU A 207 13.40 -1.14 8.55
C LEU A 207 13.78 -1.24 10.02
N LEU A 208 12.86 -1.75 10.83
CA LEU A 208 13.19 -2.26 12.15
C LEU A 208 14.01 -3.55 11.96
N CYS A 209 15.04 -3.73 12.76
CA CYS A 209 15.85 -4.95 12.79
C CYS A 209 15.73 -5.61 14.16
N ASP A 210 15.81 -6.94 14.16
CA ASP A 210 15.79 -7.76 15.38
C ASP A 210 14.55 -7.46 16.22
N VAL A 211 13.38 -7.57 15.58
CA VAL A 211 12.08 -7.28 16.20
C VAL A 211 11.60 -8.50 16.97
N GLU A 212 11.19 -8.28 18.20
CA GLU A 212 10.58 -9.27 19.08
C GLU A 212 9.24 -8.73 19.58
N LEU A 213 8.17 -9.49 19.38
CA LEU A 213 6.82 -9.07 19.76
C LEU A 213 6.17 -10.10 20.67
N ILE A 214 5.45 -9.59 21.67
CA ILE A 214 4.53 -10.33 22.52
C ILE A 214 3.15 -9.74 22.29
N ILE A 215 2.23 -10.55 21.79
CA ILE A 215 0.90 -10.13 21.41
C ILE A 215 -0.09 -10.96 22.21
N HIS A 216 -0.95 -10.27 22.96
CA HIS A 216 -2.09 -10.89 23.62
C HIS A 216 -3.35 -10.69 22.77
N ILE A 217 -4.09 -11.77 22.55
CA ILE A 217 -5.26 -11.79 21.67
C ILE A 217 -6.45 -12.31 22.46
N GLN A 218 -7.54 -11.54 22.48
CA GLN A 218 -8.80 -11.98 23.06
C GLN A 218 -9.91 -11.91 22.01
N SER A 219 -10.65 -13.00 21.85
CA SER A 219 -11.81 -13.07 20.96
C SER A 219 -12.84 -14.07 21.51
N ASP A 220 -13.84 -14.43 20.72
CA ASP A 220 -14.71 -15.56 21.04
C ASP A 220 -13.93 -16.88 21.00
N GLU A 221 -14.43 -17.89 21.72
CA GLU A 221 -13.74 -19.18 21.92
C GLU A 221 -13.42 -19.88 20.60
N LYS A 222 -14.32 -19.80 19.61
CA LYS A 222 -14.10 -20.40 18.29
C LYS A 222 -12.96 -19.69 17.56
N THR A 223 -13.01 -18.36 17.48
CA THR A 223 -11.95 -17.57 16.84
C THR A 223 -10.59 -17.78 17.53
N MET A 224 -10.57 -17.91 18.86
CA MET A 224 -9.34 -18.19 19.59
C MET A 224 -8.78 -19.58 19.25
N GLN A 225 -9.61 -20.62 19.24
CA GLN A 225 -9.18 -21.97 18.85
C GLN A 225 -8.64 -22.00 17.42
N ASP A 226 -9.36 -21.37 16.48
CA ASP A 226 -8.95 -21.27 15.08
C ASP A 226 -7.57 -20.59 14.94
N ILE A 227 -7.27 -19.56 15.75
CA ILE A 227 -5.95 -18.91 15.77
C ILE A 227 -4.86 -19.88 16.24
N VAL A 228 -5.08 -20.61 17.33
CA VAL A 228 -4.10 -21.57 17.86
C VAL A 228 -3.81 -22.67 16.84
N ASP A 229 -4.85 -23.21 16.20
CA ASP A 229 -4.73 -24.31 15.23
C ASP A 229 -4.00 -23.87 13.95
N ASN A 230 -4.09 -22.59 13.59
CA ASN A 230 -3.53 -22.06 12.33
C ASN A 230 -2.33 -21.13 12.51
N ILE A 231 -1.81 -20.96 13.73
CA ILE A 231 -0.78 -19.95 14.00
C ILE A 231 0.49 -20.16 13.18
N PHE A 232 0.85 -21.42 12.89
CA PHE A 232 2.03 -21.75 12.08
C PHE A 232 1.87 -21.40 10.60
N ASN A 233 0.68 -21.00 10.14
CA ASN A 233 0.45 -20.42 8.82
C ASN A 233 0.76 -18.91 8.78
N LEU A 234 1.09 -18.27 9.91
CA LEU A 234 1.46 -16.87 9.98
C LEU A 234 2.80 -16.61 9.30
N THR A 235 2.76 -16.11 8.07
CA THR A 235 3.99 -15.91 7.28
C THR A 235 4.72 -14.60 7.57
N ALA A 236 3.97 -13.51 7.82
CA ALA A 236 4.52 -12.16 7.93
C ALA A 236 3.53 -11.22 8.63
N ILE A 237 4.06 -10.24 9.36
CA ILE A 237 3.32 -9.07 9.87
C ILE A 237 3.96 -7.82 9.26
N GLY A 238 3.13 -6.98 8.63
CA GLY A 238 3.60 -5.83 7.84
C GLY A 238 3.81 -6.22 6.37
N ARG A 239 5.06 -6.25 5.91
CA ARG A 239 5.38 -6.56 4.50
C ARG A 239 5.48 -8.06 4.27
N SER A 240 5.05 -8.52 3.10
CA SER A 240 5.05 -9.96 2.77
C SER A 240 6.43 -10.60 2.72
N GLU A 241 7.48 -9.80 2.49
CA GLU A 241 8.88 -10.26 2.47
C GLU A 241 9.55 -10.31 3.85
N ASP A 242 8.92 -9.74 4.88
CA ASP A 242 9.44 -9.67 6.24
C ASP A 242 8.88 -10.85 7.06
N PHE A 243 9.54 -12.00 6.98
CA PHE A 243 9.05 -13.25 7.57
C PHE A 243 8.96 -13.20 9.10
N VAL A 244 7.96 -13.91 9.63
CA VAL A 244 7.73 -14.12 11.07
C VAL A 244 8.21 -15.51 11.47
N GLU A 245 8.93 -15.58 12.58
CA GLU A 245 9.21 -16.80 13.33
C GLU A 245 8.30 -16.85 14.56
N VAL A 246 7.50 -17.90 14.70
CA VAL A 246 6.64 -18.12 15.88
C VAL A 246 7.43 -18.90 16.91
N LEU A 247 7.71 -18.27 18.06
CA LEU A 247 8.46 -18.88 19.16
C LEU A 247 7.54 -19.61 20.13
N ASP A 248 6.38 -19.02 20.42
CA ASP A 248 5.41 -19.56 21.37
C ASP A 248 4.00 -19.08 21.04
N CYS A 249 3.02 -19.96 21.20
CA CYS A 249 1.60 -19.65 21.08
C CYS A 249 0.84 -20.52 22.08
N ARG A 250 0.18 -19.91 23.06
CA ARG A 250 -0.56 -20.64 24.10
C ARG A 250 -1.73 -19.85 24.64
N GLU A 251 -2.72 -20.55 25.16
CA GLU A 251 -3.79 -19.94 25.96
C GLU A 251 -3.25 -19.58 27.36
N VAL A 252 -3.61 -18.40 27.84
CA VAL A 252 -3.21 -17.86 29.14
C VAL A 252 -4.42 -17.29 29.88
N ASP A 253 -4.38 -17.40 31.21
CA ASP A 253 -5.36 -16.79 32.10
C ASP A 253 -4.81 -15.47 32.65
N LEU A 254 -5.30 -14.37 32.11
CA LEU A 254 -4.92 -13.03 32.55
C LEU A 254 -5.51 -12.74 33.93
N GLN A 255 -4.65 -12.29 34.83
CA GLN A 255 -4.98 -11.99 36.23
C GLN A 255 -5.26 -10.50 36.40
N GLN A 256 -5.98 -10.14 37.47
CA GLN A 256 -6.08 -8.75 37.88
C GLN A 256 -4.74 -8.28 38.44
N VAL A 257 -4.46 -6.98 38.33
CA VAL A 257 -3.29 -6.36 38.95
C VAL A 257 -3.44 -6.48 40.47
N SER A 258 -2.71 -7.44 41.06
CA SER A 258 -2.87 -7.84 42.47
C SER A 258 -1.83 -7.25 43.42
N LYS A 259 -0.81 -6.59 42.87
CA LYS A 259 0.23 -5.85 43.59
C LYS A 259 0.73 -4.76 42.66
N ASP A 260 1.34 -3.72 43.23
CA ASP A 260 2.16 -2.77 42.46
C ASP A 260 3.23 -3.58 41.71
N GLY A 261 3.00 -3.74 40.40
CA GLY A 261 3.57 -4.80 39.59
C GLY A 261 4.94 -4.45 38.99
N ALA A 262 5.75 -5.48 38.79
CA ALA A 262 7.15 -5.38 38.39
C ALA A 262 7.31 -4.77 36.98
N ILE A 263 8.24 -3.83 36.87
CA ILE A 263 8.52 -3.05 35.66
C ILE A 263 9.39 -3.87 34.71
N ASN A 264 8.86 -4.15 33.52
CA ASN A 264 9.70 -4.60 32.40
C ASN A 264 10.14 -3.37 31.58
N GLU A 265 11.29 -2.80 31.94
CA GLU A 265 11.85 -1.63 31.25
C GLU A 265 12.28 -1.94 29.80
N ASP A 266 12.56 -3.21 29.50
CA ASP A 266 13.12 -3.66 28.22
C ASP A 266 12.06 -3.81 27.12
N ILE A 267 10.77 -3.73 27.47
CA ILE A 267 9.66 -3.97 26.54
C ILE A 267 8.79 -2.73 26.43
N HIS A 268 8.61 -2.28 25.19
CA HIS A 268 7.67 -1.23 24.87
C HIS A 268 6.27 -1.79 24.62
N ILE A 269 5.26 -0.97 24.87
CA ILE A 269 3.86 -1.31 24.71
C ILE A 269 3.09 -0.19 24.02
N TYR A 270 2.04 -0.55 23.29
CA TYR A 270 0.98 0.39 22.94
C TYR A 270 -0.10 0.42 23.99
N MET A 271 -0.21 1.55 24.66
CA MET A 271 -1.22 1.79 25.70
C MET A 271 -2.27 2.78 25.20
N PRO A 272 -3.55 2.42 25.11
CA PRO A 272 -4.61 3.36 24.76
C PRO A 272 -4.65 4.57 25.67
N ILE A 273 -4.81 5.77 25.09
CA ILE A 273 -4.91 6.99 25.89
C ILE A 273 -6.16 6.99 26.78
N GLU A 274 -7.23 6.31 26.37
CA GLU A 274 -8.45 6.14 27.18
C GLU A 274 -8.21 5.41 28.51
N TYR A 275 -7.09 4.69 28.66
CA TYR A 275 -6.74 4.01 29.91
C TYR A 275 -5.84 4.86 30.82
N ILE A 276 -5.58 6.12 30.45
CA ILE A 276 -4.75 7.06 31.22
C ILE A 276 -5.58 7.86 32.25
N ASP A 277 -6.91 7.94 32.10
CA ASP A 277 -7.79 8.69 33.02
C ASP A 277 -8.75 7.74 33.78
N ASP A 278 -9.05 8.11 35.03
CA ASP A 278 -9.92 7.46 36.03
C ASP A 278 -9.30 6.31 36.88
N ASP A 279 -8.41 6.65 37.83
CA ASP A 279 -7.86 5.75 38.88
C ASP A 279 -6.58 4.96 38.52
N VAL A 280 -5.80 5.39 37.53
CA VAL A 280 -4.56 4.70 37.13
C VAL A 280 -3.35 5.63 37.30
N LEU A 281 -2.54 5.43 38.35
CA LEU A 281 -1.19 6.02 38.39
C LEU A 281 -0.24 5.11 37.63
N LEU A 282 0.00 5.45 36.37
CA LEU A 282 1.01 4.77 35.56
C LEU A 282 2.35 5.46 35.76
N PHE A 283 3.24 4.78 36.47
CA PHE A 283 4.60 5.25 36.68
C PHE A 283 5.55 4.58 35.71
N GLN A 284 6.58 5.31 35.29
CA GLN A 284 7.61 4.80 34.39
C GLN A 284 8.61 3.85 35.10
N ASN A 285 8.59 3.83 36.43
CA ASN A 285 9.42 2.98 37.29
C ASN A 285 8.91 2.99 38.74
N GLU A 286 9.59 2.25 39.63
CA GLU A 286 9.26 2.18 41.07
C GLU A 286 9.42 3.53 41.78
N GLU A 287 10.19 4.46 41.18
CA GLU A 287 10.42 5.82 41.68
C GLU A 287 9.27 6.78 41.35
N GLN A 288 8.17 6.27 40.79
CA GLN A 288 6.96 7.03 40.52
C GLN A 288 7.17 8.20 39.54
N LEU A 289 8.07 8.06 38.57
CA LEU A 289 8.31 9.08 37.57
C LEU A 289 7.09 9.28 36.65
N PRO A 290 6.84 10.53 36.18
CA PRO A 290 5.77 10.81 35.24
C PRO A 290 5.87 9.92 33.99
N LEU A 291 4.75 9.44 33.50
CA LEU A 291 4.72 8.63 32.29
C LEU A 291 5.15 9.45 31.06
N TYR A 292 6.22 9.02 30.40
CA TYR A 292 6.67 9.57 29.13
C TYR A 292 6.45 8.57 27.99
N GLY A 293 6.18 9.09 26.80
CA GLY A 293 6.00 8.26 25.62
C GLY A 293 5.67 9.07 24.37
N THR A 294 5.63 8.38 23.24
CA THR A 294 5.26 8.97 21.94
C THR A 294 3.80 8.67 21.65
N LYS A 295 2.99 9.71 21.43
CA LYS A 295 1.58 9.54 21.04
C LYS A 295 1.47 9.17 19.56
N TYR A 296 0.73 8.11 19.27
CA TYR A 296 0.39 7.68 17.92
C TYR A 296 -1.12 7.58 17.75
N LEU A 297 -1.59 7.88 16.54
CA LEU A 297 -2.94 7.55 16.10
C LEU A 297 -2.85 6.28 15.26
N LEU A 298 -3.31 5.15 15.80
CA LEU A 298 -3.17 3.83 15.18
C LEU A 298 -4.50 3.32 14.63
N ASN A 299 -4.44 2.61 13.51
CA ASN A 299 -5.57 1.86 12.99
C ASN A 299 -5.84 0.65 13.89
N LYS A 300 -6.96 0.69 14.60
CA LYS A 300 -7.44 -0.36 15.51
C LYS A 300 -8.03 -1.52 14.71
N ASP A 301 -9.16 -1.25 14.07
CA ASP A 301 -9.96 -2.19 13.29
C ASP A 301 -10.42 -1.53 11.99
N TYR A 302 -11.21 -2.26 11.20
CA TYR A 302 -11.76 -1.74 9.96
C TYR A 302 -13.12 -2.33 9.63
N THR A 303 -13.94 -1.55 8.93
CA THR A 303 -15.16 -2.00 8.26
C THR A 303 -14.95 -2.01 6.75
N VAL A 304 -15.61 -2.92 6.04
CA VAL A 304 -15.54 -3.00 4.58
C VAL A 304 -16.79 -2.35 3.99
N VAL A 305 -16.61 -1.26 3.24
CA VAL A 305 -17.66 -0.54 2.52
C VAL A 305 -17.22 -0.36 1.07
N ASP A 306 -18.02 -0.81 0.10
CA ASP A 306 -17.71 -0.77 -1.34
C ASP A 306 -16.32 -1.34 -1.70
N ASP A 307 -16.00 -2.53 -1.18
CA ASP A 307 -14.69 -3.20 -1.32
C ASP A 307 -13.49 -2.39 -0.79
N LYS A 308 -13.74 -1.37 0.03
CA LYS A 308 -12.71 -0.54 0.68
C LYS A 308 -12.76 -0.72 2.18
N ARG A 309 -11.58 -0.84 2.79
CA ARG A 309 -11.43 -0.84 4.25
C ARG A 309 -11.46 0.59 4.75
N ILE A 310 -12.41 0.89 5.63
CA ILE A 310 -12.48 2.13 6.40
C ILE A 310 -11.96 1.83 7.79
N PHE A 311 -10.79 2.37 8.12
CA PHE A 311 -10.13 2.10 9.40
C PHE A 311 -10.69 2.98 10.51
N ASN A 312 -11.00 2.35 11.65
CA ASN A 312 -11.21 3.05 12.91
C ASN A 312 -9.84 3.33 13.56
N LYS A 313 -9.61 4.55 14.04
CA LYS A 313 -8.33 4.95 14.61
C LYS A 313 -8.48 5.28 16.09
N ILE A 314 -7.52 4.84 16.89
CA ILE A 314 -7.45 5.14 18.31
C ILE A 314 -6.12 5.81 18.68
N PRO A 315 -6.14 6.77 19.61
CA PRO A 315 -4.93 7.33 20.14
C PRO A 315 -4.29 6.37 21.15
N VAL A 316 -3.00 6.11 20.99
CA VAL A 316 -2.20 5.32 21.93
C VAL A 316 -0.93 6.06 22.33
N LEU A 317 -0.40 5.74 23.50
CA LEU A 317 0.93 6.09 23.95
C LEU A 317 1.87 4.88 23.75
N TYR A 318 2.94 5.09 22.99
CA TYR A 318 4.07 4.17 22.94
C TYR A 318 5.03 4.49 24.07
N THR A 319 5.17 3.57 25.01
CA THR A 319 5.93 3.75 26.25
C THR A 319 6.51 2.41 26.72
N ASN A 320 7.31 2.41 27.77
CA ASN A 320 7.86 1.25 28.47
C ASN A 320 7.92 1.54 29.97
N GLY A 321 8.26 0.51 30.74
CA GLY A 321 8.48 0.64 32.17
C GLY A 321 7.22 1.00 32.96
N ILE A 322 6.05 0.72 32.41
CA ILE A 322 4.80 1.05 33.08
C ILE A 322 4.53 0.13 34.28
N ALA A 323 4.05 0.71 35.37
CA ALA A 323 3.43 0.00 36.49
C ALA A 323 1.95 0.38 36.56
N ALA A 324 1.11 -0.54 37.04
CA ALA A 324 -0.31 -0.28 37.31
C ALA A 324 -0.60 -0.52 38.80
N ASP A 325 -1.43 0.34 39.40
CA ASP A 325 -1.86 0.21 40.78
C ASP A 325 -2.75 -1.04 41.00
N GLU A 326 -2.73 -1.56 42.22
CA GLU A 326 -3.64 -2.61 42.65
C GLU A 326 -5.11 -2.24 42.38
N GLY A 327 -5.85 -3.16 41.73
CA GLY A 327 -7.27 -2.96 41.43
C GLY A 327 -7.57 -2.16 40.16
N CYS A 328 -6.55 -1.81 39.35
CA CYS A 328 -6.75 -1.25 38.02
C CYS A 328 -7.66 -2.15 37.16
N LYS A 329 -8.77 -1.59 36.67
CA LYS A 329 -9.78 -2.33 35.88
C LYS A 329 -9.45 -2.40 34.39
N ASN A 330 -8.62 -1.48 33.92
CA ASN A 330 -8.31 -1.29 32.49
C ASN A 330 -7.07 -2.06 32.04
N ALA A 331 -6.36 -2.69 32.99
CA ALA A 331 -5.19 -3.52 32.74
C ALA A 331 -5.39 -4.92 33.34
N ALA A 332 -4.78 -5.91 32.71
CA ALA A 332 -4.60 -7.25 33.26
C ALA A 332 -3.12 -7.62 33.26
N VAL A 333 -2.75 -8.66 34.00
CA VAL A 333 -1.37 -9.15 34.08
C VAL A 333 -1.30 -10.57 33.54
N ASP A 334 -0.34 -10.80 32.64
CA ASP A 334 0.11 -12.13 32.25
C ASP A 334 1.40 -12.47 33.00
N ILE A 335 1.44 -13.61 33.67
CA ILE A 335 2.58 -14.05 34.48
C ILE A 335 3.16 -15.30 33.86
N ILE A 336 4.39 -15.21 33.34
CA ILE A 336 5.10 -16.33 32.74
C ILE A 336 6.56 -16.32 33.18
N ASP A 337 7.09 -17.48 33.58
CA ASP A 337 8.49 -17.64 33.99
C ASP A 337 8.96 -16.59 35.03
N ASN A 338 8.09 -16.27 36.01
CA ASN A 338 8.28 -15.22 37.03
C ASN A 338 8.44 -13.79 36.49
N LYS A 339 8.01 -13.53 35.24
CA LYS A 339 7.91 -12.19 34.66
C LYS A 339 6.44 -11.79 34.53
N GLU A 340 6.18 -10.52 34.83
CA GLU A 340 4.86 -9.91 34.72
C GLU A 340 4.79 -9.06 33.45
N TYR A 341 3.71 -9.20 32.70
CA TYR A 341 3.43 -8.42 31.49
C TYR A 341 2.09 -7.72 31.65
N LEU A 342 2.09 -6.39 31.54
CA LEU A 342 0.85 -5.61 31.54
C LEU A 342 0.13 -5.75 30.20
N VAL A 343 -1.17 -5.97 30.25
CA VAL A 343 -2.00 -6.27 29.10
C VAL A 343 -3.18 -5.30 29.07
N PHE A 344 -3.21 -4.46 28.04
CA PHE A 344 -4.33 -3.57 27.71
C PHE A 344 -5.07 -4.16 26.51
N MET A 345 -6.31 -4.61 26.73
CA MET A 345 -7.10 -5.27 25.68
C MET A 345 -7.96 -4.28 24.93
N VAL A 346 -7.60 -4.03 23.66
CA VAL A 346 -8.16 -2.95 22.86
C VAL A 346 -8.93 -3.45 21.67
#